data_AF-A0A1J0D084-F1
#
_entry.id   AF-A0A1J0D084-F1
#
_cell.length_a   1.000
_cell.length_b   1.000
_cell.length_c   1.000
_cell.angle_alpha   90.00
_cell.angle_beta   90.00
_cell.angle_gamma   90.00
#
_symmetry.space_group_name_H-M   'P 1'
#
loop_
_entity.id
_entity.type
_entity.pdbx_description
1 polymer ?
#
loop_
_entity_poly.entity_id
_entity_poly.type
_entity_poly.pdbx_seq_one_letter_code
_entity_poly.pdbx_strand_id
1 'polypeptide(L)'
;REVPIQKYTKNNKFSISNNNITRTYSTLPDSSSEACASSNVPYIKVYENPFSIRKDIYKENQDKSGIYMFTNKLTNDIYIGQSINLANRFKNYFNISYLKHKDSLVISRALIKYGFSNFSITILEYCEISDLVNREQYYFDKLKPKYNTLKIAGSSLNHKHTEETKMKISDSCFSLRSPKGIYVKEKSALFGRTASYETKALMSISKLKENNPLFGQTHKESSIDLMKQKALGRIHTEETKLKMSLARGNPIYIYEKCSSEGFKLIGSFVSARRAGKFLEISGSTIIRYRNSGEIYKDRYKFSAKQPCFAGATQLIIKD
;
A
#
# COMPACT_ATOMS: atom_id res chain seq x y z
N ARG A 1 38.15 -21.89 38.05
CA ARG A 1 37.16 -21.75 39.14
C ARG A 1 35.81 -22.06 38.52
N GLU A 2 35.58 -23.35 38.27
CA GLU A 2 34.86 -24.25 39.17
C GLU A 2 33.34 -24.04 39.05
N VAL A 3 32.75 -24.96 38.30
CA VAL A 3 31.32 -25.17 38.13
C VAL A 3 30.78 -25.77 39.42
N PRO A 4 29.66 -25.30 39.98
CA PRO A 4 28.93 -26.07 40.97
C PRO A 4 27.93 -26.98 40.26
N ILE A 5 28.31 -28.24 40.10
CA ILE A 5 27.39 -29.38 40.08
C ILE A 5 26.87 -29.53 41.52
N GLN A 6 25.58 -29.84 41.69
CA GLN A 6 24.96 -30.64 42.78
C GLN A 6 23.44 -30.34 42.75
N LYS A 7 22.49 -31.26 42.92
CA LYS A 7 22.44 -32.71 43.17
C LYS A 7 21.01 -33.12 42.81
N TYR A 8 20.87 -34.26 42.16
CA TYR A 8 19.59 -34.93 41.96
C TYR A 8 19.15 -35.54 43.31
N THR A 9 17.90 -35.36 43.71
CA THR A 9 17.24 -36.23 44.71
C THR A 9 15.89 -36.68 44.17
N LYS A 10 15.81 -37.97 43.80
CA LYS A 10 14.57 -38.70 43.62
C LYS A 10 13.93 -38.86 44.99
N ASN A 11 12.67 -38.48 45.14
CA ASN A 11 11.80 -39.04 46.16
C ASN A 11 10.50 -39.52 45.50
N ASN A 12 10.46 -40.84 45.29
CA ASN A 12 9.24 -41.60 45.13
C ASN A 12 8.42 -41.49 46.43
N LYS A 13 7.19 -41.00 46.33
CA LYS A 13 6.12 -41.40 47.24
C LYS A 13 4.93 -41.83 46.42
N PHE A 14 4.84 -43.15 46.25
CA PHE A 14 3.59 -43.85 46.00
C PHE A 14 2.65 -43.59 47.19
N SER A 15 1.43 -43.13 46.90
CA SER A 15 0.29 -43.26 47.80
C SER A 15 -0.88 -43.77 46.98
N ILE A 16 -1.23 -45.02 47.27
CA ILE A 16 -2.45 -45.71 46.83
C ILE A 16 -3.61 -45.15 47.64
N SER A 17 -4.68 -44.70 47.00
CA SER A 17 -6.03 -44.83 47.57
C SER A 17 -7.15 -44.70 46.53
N ASN A 18 -7.84 -45.83 46.40
CA ASN A 18 -9.29 -46.03 46.30
C ASN A 18 -10.07 -45.43 45.13
N ASN A 19 -10.37 -46.34 44.20
CA ASN A 19 -11.49 -46.35 43.28
C ASN A 19 -12.80 -45.92 43.96
N ASN A 20 -13.49 -44.94 43.37
CA ASN A 20 -14.94 -44.87 43.39
C ASN A 20 -15.42 -44.75 41.94
N ILE A 21 -15.80 -45.89 41.38
CA ILE A 21 -16.52 -46.00 40.11
C ILE A 21 -17.97 -45.59 40.41
N THR A 22 -18.36 -44.38 40.06
CA THR A 22 -19.78 -44.00 39.99
C THR A 22 -20.19 -43.93 38.53
N ARG A 23 -20.80 -45.03 38.06
CA ARG A 23 -21.63 -45.05 36.85
C ARG A 23 -22.92 -44.30 37.16
N THR A 24 -23.26 -43.28 36.39
CA THR A 24 -24.62 -42.73 36.36
C THR A 24 -25.21 -42.90 34.97
N TYR A 25 -26.33 -43.60 34.91
CA TYR A 25 -27.10 -43.89 33.70
C TYR A 25 -28.13 -42.78 33.40
N SER A 26 -28.45 -42.72 32.11
CA SER A 26 -29.49 -41.99 31.36
C SER A 26 -30.82 -41.69 32.04
N THR A 27 -31.51 -40.63 31.57
CA THR A 27 -32.88 -40.70 31.01
C THR A 27 -33.17 -39.54 30.06
N LEU A 28 -33.63 -39.85 28.85
CA LEU A 28 -34.33 -38.95 27.94
C LEU A 28 -35.79 -38.76 28.41
N PRO A 29 -36.41 -37.61 28.09
CA PRO A 29 -37.85 -37.59 27.79
C PRO A 29 -38.13 -37.02 26.39
N ASP A 30 -38.88 -37.80 25.61
CA ASP A 30 -39.60 -37.37 24.41
C ASP A 30 -40.86 -36.60 24.82
N SER A 31 -41.08 -35.41 24.22
CA SER A 31 -42.39 -34.98 23.69
C SER A 31 -42.31 -33.58 23.06
N SER A 32 -42.28 -33.57 21.72
CA SER A 32 -42.94 -32.63 20.79
C SER A 32 -43.14 -31.15 21.18
N SER A 33 -42.32 -30.27 20.62
CA SER A 33 -42.78 -29.02 19.97
C SER A 33 -41.71 -28.38 19.08
N GLU A 34 -42.07 -28.21 17.81
CA GLU A 34 -41.54 -27.29 16.79
C GLU A 34 -40.05 -27.38 16.38
N ALA A 35 -39.86 -27.94 15.18
CA ALA A 35 -38.59 -28.09 14.49
C ALA A 35 -37.99 -26.74 14.05
N CYS A 36 -36.88 -26.36 14.69
CA CYS A 36 -35.83 -25.55 14.08
C CYS A 36 -34.60 -26.46 13.98
N ALA A 37 -34.13 -26.74 12.77
CA ALA A 37 -33.02 -27.66 12.51
C ALA A 37 -31.77 -27.27 13.33
N SER A 38 -31.61 -27.89 14.50
CA SER A 38 -30.39 -27.83 15.28
C SER A 38 -29.35 -28.61 14.52
N SER A 39 -28.54 -27.89 13.74
CA SER A 39 -27.27 -28.41 13.27
C SER A 39 -26.48 -28.83 14.49
N ASN A 40 -26.47 -30.13 14.81
CA ASN A 40 -25.68 -30.70 15.89
C ASN A 40 -24.20 -30.45 15.56
N VAL A 41 -23.66 -29.38 16.12
CA VAL A 41 -22.25 -29.07 16.01
C VAL A 41 -21.57 -29.92 17.08
N PRO A 42 -20.64 -30.82 16.72
CA PRO A 42 -19.90 -31.57 17.73
C PRO A 42 -19.16 -30.57 18.61
N TYR A 43 -19.40 -30.63 19.91
CA TYR A 43 -18.67 -29.87 20.90
C TYR A 43 -18.19 -30.82 22.00
N ILE A 44 -17.02 -30.54 22.52
CA ILE A 44 -16.39 -31.37 23.56
C ILE A 44 -16.85 -30.90 24.93
N LYS A 45 -16.87 -29.58 25.15
CA LYS A 45 -17.17 -29.01 26.46
C LYS A 45 -17.74 -27.60 26.35
N VAL A 46 -18.70 -27.28 27.20
CA VAL A 46 -19.31 -25.95 27.31
C VAL A 46 -19.06 -25.40 28.71
N TYR A 47 -18.64 -24.14 28.77
CA TYR A 47 -18.49 -23.36 29.98
C TYR A 47 -19.49 -22.21 29.95
N GLU A 48 -20.59 -22.38 30.68
CA GLU A 48 -21.67 -21.40 30.72
C GLU A 48 -21.20 -20.04 31.25
N ASN A 49 -20.52 -20.02 32.41
CA ASN A 49 -20.03 -18.80 33.05
C ASN A 49 -18.51 -18.87 33.19
N PRO A 50 -17.77 -18.61 32.11
CA PRO A 50 -16.36 -18.93 32.06
C PRO A 50 -15.51 -17.96 32.90
N PHE A 51 -16.03 -16.78 33.24
CA PHE A 51 -15.34 -15.84 34.14
C PHE A 51 -15.22 -16.37 35.56
N SER A 52 -16.28 -16.96 36.10
CA SER A 52 -16.31 -17.48 37.47
C SER A 52 -15.40 -18.71 37.62
N ILE A 53 -15.38 -19.57 36.60
CA ILE A 53 -14.67 -20.87 36.60
C ILE A 53 -13.31 -20.77 35.87
N ARG A 54 -12.83 -19.55 35.59
CA ARG A 54 -11.63 -19.31 34.76
C ARG A 54 -10.39 -20.08 35.21
N LYS A 55 -10.19 -20.26 36.52
CA LYS A 55 -9.02 -20.99 37.06
C LYS A 55 -9.04 -22.46 36.64
N ASP A 56 -10.21 -23.09 36.64
CA ASP A 56 -10.36 -24.50 36.27
C ASP A 56 -10.27 -24.66 34.74
N ILE A 57 -10.86 -23.71 33.99
CA ILE A 57 -10.71 -23.65 32.52
C ILE A 57 -9.23 -23.61 32.12
N TYR A 58 -8.40 -22.85 32.83
CA TYR A 58 -6.97 -22.77 32.53
C TYR A 58 -6.25 -24.08 32.81
N LYS A 59 -6.57 -24.76 33.92
CA LYS A 59 -5.96 -26.05 34.28
C LYS A 59 -6.35 -27.14 33.30
N GLU A 60 -7.63 -27.22 32.96
CA GLU A 60 -8.16 -28.25 32.07
C GLU A 60 -7.67 -28.12 30.62
N ASN A 61 -7.37 -26.90 30.18
CA ASN A 61 -6.97 -26.59 28.81
C ASN A 61 -5.49 -26.18 28.69
N GLN A 62 -4.69 -26.51 29.71
CA GLN A 62 -3.26 -26.28 29.69
C GLN A 62 -2.62 -27.17 28.61
N ASP A 63 -1.82 -26.55 27.75
CA ASP A 63 -1.06 -27.21 26.66
C ASP A 63 -1.91 -27.98 25.65
N LYS A 64 -3.21 -27.63 25.57
CA LYS A 64 -4.13 -28.13 24.54
C LYS A 64 -4.29 -27.11 23.43
N SER A 65 -4.13 -27.57 22.19
CA SER A 65 -4.48 -26.84 20.97
C SER A 65 -5.88 -27.21 20.50
N GLY A 66 -6.57 -26.28 19.86
CA GLY A 66 -7.90 -26.56 19.33
C GLY A 66 -8.69 -25.33 18.90
N ILE A 67 -9.95 -25.58 18.56
CA ILE A 67 -10.94 -24.61 18.12
C ILE A 67 -11.96 -24.38 19.24
N TYR A 68 -12.21 -23.11 19.53
CA TYR A 68 -13.20 -22.68 20.51
C TYR A 68 -14.17 -21.66 19.90
N MET A 69 -15.31 -21.54 20.55
CA MET A 69 -16.38 -20.62 20.20
C MET A 69 -16.79 -19.82 21.43
N PHE A 70 -16.85 -18.50 21.29
CA PHE A 70 -17.54 -17.63 22.23
C PHE A 70 -18.94 -17.36 21.72
N THR A 71 -19.94 -17.52 22.59
CA THR A 71 -21.34 -17.21 22.27
C THR A 71 -21.82 -16.11 23.20
N ASN A 72 -22.35 -15.03 22.65
CA ASN A 72 -23.02 -13.99 23.43
C ASN A 72 -24.44 -14.47 23.77
N LYS A 73 -24.75 -14.65 25.05
CA LYS A 73 -26.07 -15.13 25.52
C LYS A 73 -27.20 -14.12 25.26
N LEU A 74 -26.87 -12.85 25.07
CA LEU A 74 -27.86 -11.80 24.85
C LEU A 74 -28.24 -11.66 23.37
N THR A 75 -27.26 -11.74 22.47
CA THR A 75 -27.48 -11.53 21.02
C THR A 75 -27.40 -12.81 20.19
N ASN A 76 -27.00 -13.92 20.80
CA ASN A 76 -26.66 -15.20 20.14
C ASN A 76 -25.60 -15.08 19.05
N ASP A 77 -24.86 -13.97 19.02
CA ASP A 77 -23.76 -13.77 18.10
C ASP A 77 -22.54 -14.59 18.56
N ILE A 78 -21.88 -15.22 17.61
CA ILE A 78 -20.75 -16.11 17.87
C ILE A 78 -19.43 -15.53 17.34
N TYR A 79 -18.35 -15.90 18.02
CA TYR A 79 -16.96 -15.73 17.59
C TYR A 79 -16.28 -17.09 17.61
N ILE A 80 -15.55 -17.43 16.55
CA ILE A 80 -14.79 -18.67 16.45
C ILE A 80 -13.31 -18.31 16.39
N GLY A 81 -12.50 -19.06 17.13
CA GLY A 81 -11.06 -18.87 17.09
C GLY A 81 -10.30 -20.16 17.35
N GLN A 82 -9.07 -20.17 16.89
CA GLN A 82 -8.11 -21.23 17.15
C GLN A 82 -7.02 -20.80 18.14
N SER A 83 -6.37 -21.78 18.77
CA SER A 83 -5.13 -21.54 19.52
C SER A 83 -4.26 -22.78 19.61
N ILE A 84 -2.94 -22.55 19.66
CA ILE A 84 -1.95 -23.57 20.03
C ILE A 84 -2.04 -23.90 21.54
N ASN A 85 -2.38 -22.91 22.37
CA ASN A 85 -2.56 -23.10 23.81
C ASN A 85 -3.81 -22.37 24.30
N LEU A 86 -4.88 -23.13 24.44
CA LEU A 86 -6.21 -22.63 24.81
C LEU A 86 -6.21 -21.93 26.17
N ALA A 87 -5.51 -22.47 27.17
CA ALA A 87 -5.40 -21.83 28.49
C ALA A 87 -4.81 -20.41 28.40
N ASN A 88 -3.71 -20.23 27.66
CA ASN A 88 -3.11 -18.92 27.47
C ASN A 88 -4.02 -17.97 26.68
N ARG A 89 -4.74 -18.50 25.69
CA ARG A 89 -5.71 -17.72 24.92
C ARG A 89 -6.85 -17.20 25.79
N PHE A 90 -7.40 -18.04 26.66
CA PHE A 90 -8.47 -17.65 27.58
C PHE A 90 -7.99 -16.66 28.63
N LYS A 91 -6.76 -16.81 29.17
CA LYS A 91 -6.15 -15.81 30.06
C LYS A 91 -6.13 -14.42 29.43
N ASN A 92 -5.78 -14.34 28.14
CA ASN A 92 -5.76 -13.08 27.40
C ASN A 92 -7.16 -12.47 27.30
N TYR A 93 -8.18 -13.28 26.99
CA TYR A 93 -9.56 -12.79 26.92
C TYR A 93 -10.08 -12.28 28.26
N PHE A 94 -9.74 -12.93 29.37
CA PHE A 94 -10.15 -12.47 30.71
C PHE A 94 -9.29 -11.34 31.28
N ASN A 95 -8.30 -10.85 30.54
CA ASN A 95 -7.47 -9.72 30.93
C ASN A 95 -7.95 -8.43 30.23
N ILE A 96 -8.51 -7.51 31.03
CA ILE A 96 -9.04 -6.23 30.53
C ILE A 96 -7.97 -5.38 29.85
N SER A 97 -6.74 -5.35 30.36
CA SER A 97 -5.64 -4.59 29.75
C SER A 97 -5.34 -5.12 28.34
N TYR A 98 -5.29 -6.44 28.18
CA TYR A 98 -5.12 -7.07 26.88
C TYR A 98 -6.26 -6.71 25.92
N LEU A 99 -7.51 -6.78 26.38
CA LEU A 99 -8.67 -6.43 25.55
C LEU A 99 -8.64 -4.97 25.08
N LYS A 100 -8.24 -4.03 25.94
CA LYS A 100 -8.10 -2.61 25.60
C LYS A 100 -7.02 -2.37 24.53
N HIS A 101 -5.90 -3.09 24.60
CA HIS A 101 -4.85 -3.02 23.56
C HIS A 101 -5.23 -3.71 22.25
N LYS A 102 -6.26 -4.57 22.26
CA LYS A 102 -6.77 -5.31 21.10
C LYS A 102 -8.19 -4.86 20.75
N ASP A 103 -8.44 -3.57 20.85
CA ASP A 103 -9.70 -2.90 20.52
C ASP A 103 -10.11 -3.06 19.04
N SER A 104 -9.16 -3.32 18.14
CA SER A 104 -9.41 -3.65 16.73
C SER A 104 -10.24 -4.92 16.55
N LEU A 105 -10.14 -5.90 17.46
CA LEU A 105 -10.90 -7.15 17.41
C LEU A 105 -12.34 -6.93 17.88
N VAL A 106 -13.32 -7.34 17.07
CA VAL A 106 -14.75 -7.19 17.38
C VAL A 106 -15.10 -7.91 18.69
N ILE A 107 -14.58 -9.13 18.90
CA ILE A 107 -14.80 -9.92 20.12
C ILE A 107 -14.29 -9.20 21.38
N SER A 108 -13.15 -8.49 21.31
CA SER A 108 -12.64 -7.73 22.46
C SER A 108 -13.59 -6.61 22.86
N ARG A 109 -14.11 -5.87 21.87
CA ARG A 109 -15.11 -4.82 22.10
C ARG A 109 -16.41 -5.40 22.64
N ALA A 110 -16.84 -6.56 22.14
CA ALA A 110 -18.05 -7.24 22.59
C ALA A 110 -17.92 -7.71 24.05
N LEU A 111 -16.79 -8.32 24.44
CA LEU A 111 -16.52 -8.74 25.82
C LEU A 111 -16.51 -7.55 26.79
N ILE A 112 -15.94 -6.40 26.39
CA ILE A 112 -15.97 -5.17 27.21
C ILE A 112 -17.39 -4.61 27.30
N LYS A 113 -18.14 -4.59 26.18
CA LYS A 113 -19.47 -3.96 26.10
C LYS A 113 -20.55 -4.75 26.84
N TYR A 114 -20.61 -6.06 26.67
CA TYR A 114 -21.66 -6.91 27.24
C TYR A 114 -21.24 -7.59 28.55
N GLY A 115 -19.95 -7.55 28.90
CA GLY A 115 -19.41 -8.16 30.12
C GLY A 115 -19.24 -9.67 30.02
N PHE A 116 -18.27 -10.22 30.76
CA PHE A 116 -17.88 -11.63 30.66
C PHE A 116 -18.96 -12.64 31.06
N SER A 117 -19.87 -12.28 31.97
CA SER A 117 -20.94 -13.17 32.46
C SER A 117 -21.98 -13.50 31.39
N ASN A 118 -22.09 -12.64 30.37
CA ASN A 118 -23.02 -12.80 29.26
C ASN A 118 -22.42 -13.58 28.08
N PHE A 119 -21.24 -14.17 28.26
CA PHE A 119 -20.61 -15.03 27.26
C PHE A 119 -20.44 -16.44 27.80
N SER A 120 -20.70 -17.44 26.95
CA SER A 120 -20.27 -18.82 27.17
C SER A 120 -19.09 -19.15 26.26
N ILE A 121 -18.22 -20.05 26.71
CA ILE A 121 -17.13 -20.61 25.90
C ILE A 121 -17.44 -22.07 25.62
N THR A 122 -17.46 -22.44 24.35
CA THR A 122 -17.59 -23.84 23.90
C THR A 122 -16.30 -24.28 23.23
N ILE A 123 -15.74 -25.40 23.68
CA ILE A 123 -14.65 -26.07 22.98
C ILE A 123 -15.28 -26.95 21.92
N LEU A 124 -15.07 -26.60 20.66
CA LEU A 124 -15.60 -27.35 19.53
C LEU A 124 -14.77 -28.61 19.31
N GLU A 125 -13.44 -28.46 19.30
CA GLU A 125 -12.54 -29.55 18.95
C GLU A 125 -11.11 -29.32 19.47
N TYR A 126 -10.43 -30.39 19.88
CA TYR A 126 -8.98 -30.37 20.09
C TYR A 126 -8.30 -30.92 18.84
N CYS A 127 -7.33 -30.18 18.31
CA CYS A 127 -6.68 -30.51 17.04
C CYS A 127 -5.17 -30.35 17.17
N GLU A 128 -4.41 -31.01 16.31
CA GLU A 128 -2.98 -30.76 16.16
C GLU A 128 -2.71 -29.38 15.54
N ILE A 129 -1.50 -28.85 15.76
CA ILE A 129 -1.12 -27.49 15.35
C ILE A 129 -1.20 -27.31 13.82
N SER A 130 -0.87 -28.35 13.05
CA SER A 130 -0.94 -28.37 11.58
C SER A 130 -2.35 -28.15 11.04
N ASP A 131 -3.37 -28.65 11.74
CA ASP A 131 -4.75 -28.68 11.25
C ASP A 131 -5.60 -27.52 11.72
N LEU A 132 -5.11 -26.69 12.64
CA LEU A 132 -5.87 -25.58 13.23
C LEU A 132 -6.52 -24.70 12.16
N VAL A 133 -5.75 -24.23 11.18
CA VAL A 133 -6.23 -23.32 10.13
C VAL A 133 -7.34 -23.96 9.29
N ASN A 134 -7.18 -25.24 8.94
CA ASN A 134 -8.16 -25.97 8.14
C ASN A 134 -9.47 -26.18 8.92
N ARG A 135 -9.36 -26.51 10.21
CA ARG A 135 -10.54 -26.71 11.09
C ARG A 135 -11.22 -25.37 11.40
N GLU A 136 -10.49 -24.29 11.61
CA GLU A 136 -11.05 -22.94 11.79
C GLU A 136 -11.88 -22.53 10.57
N GLN A 137 -11.36 -22.76 9.35
CA GLN A 137 -12.11 -22.50 8.12
C GLN A 137 -13.39 -23.35 8.03
N TYR A 138 -13.31 -24.66 8.35
CA TYR A 138 -14.48 -25.54 8.37
C TYR A 138 -15.61 -25.00 9.26
N TYR A 139 -15.27 -24.49 10.45
CA TYR A 139 -16.27 -23.90 11.33
C TYR A 139 -16.75 -22.51 10.89
N PHE A 140 -15.92 -21.70 10.21
CA PHE A 140 -16.37 -20.46 9.59
C PHE A 140 -17.45 -20.71 8.54
N ASP A 141 -17.25 -21.71 7.68
CA ASP A 141 -18.18 -22.04 6.60
C ASP A 141 -19.49 -22.62 7.14
N LYS A 142 -19.39 -23.45 8.19
CA LYS A 142 -20.54 -24.10 8.84
C LYS A 142 -21.40 -23.13 9.67
N LEU A 143 -20.76 -22.26 10.46
CA LEU A 143 -21.44 -21.46 11.49
C LEU A 143 -21.58 -19.97 11.16
N LYS A 144 -20.82 -19.47 10.17
CA LYS A 144 -20.86 -18.07 9.70
C LYS A 144 -20.79 -17.05 10.84
N PRO A 145 -19.70 -17.04 11.63
CA PRO A 145 -19.61 -16.22 12.83
C PRO A 145 -19.62 -14.72 12.55
N LYS A 146 -20.44 -13.98 13.28
CA LYS A 146 -20.63 -12.53 13.09
C LYS A 146 -19.50 -11.69 13.66
N TYR A 147 -18.87 -12.12 14.75
CA TYR A 147 -17.78 -11.38 15.38
C TYR A 147 -16.43 -11.59 14.68
N ASN A 148 -16.34 -12.49 13.70
CA ASN A 148 -15.14 -12.69 12.90
C ASN A 148 -15.15 -11.74 11.70
N THR A 149 -14.20 -10.81 11.65
CA THR A 149 -14.11 -9.83 10.56
C THR A 149 -13.57 -10.43 9.26
N LEU A 150 -12.66 -11.40 9.38
CA LEU A 150 -12.08 -12.11 8.25
C LEU A 150 -12.93 -13.34 7.95
N LYS A 151 -13.22 -13.56 6.65
CA LYS A 151 -13.97 -14.72 6.16
C LYS A 151 -13.07 -15.93 5.89
N ILE A 152 -11.78 -15.70 5.74
CA ILE A 152 -10.77 -16.73 5.50
C ILE A 152 -9.93 -16.86 6.77
N ALA A 153 -9.81 -18.08 7.28
CA ALA A 153 -8.98 -18.41 8.43
C ALA A 153 -7.50 -18.11 8.14
N GLY A 154 -6.78 -17.57 9.12
CA GLY A 154 -5.34 -17.30 9.02
C GLY A 154 -4.89 -16.27 7.96
N SER A 155 -5.79 -15.69 7.15
CA SER A 155 -5.41 -14.80 6.04
C SER A 155 -6.33 -13.59 5.92
N SER A 156 -5.73 -12.41 5.77
CA SER A 156 -6.42 -11.17 5.38
C SER A 156 -6.51 -10.99 3.87
N LEU A 157 -6.10 -11.99 3.08
CA LEU A 157 -6.15 -11.93 1.62
C LEU A 157 -7.59 -11.65 1.16
N ASN A 158 -7.74 -10.72 0.22
CA ASN A 158 -9.03 -10.20 -0.28
C ASN A 158 -9.87 -9.37 0.72
N HIS A 159 -9.41 -9.10 1.93
CA HIS A 159 -10.05 -8.13 2.81
C HIS A 159 -9.82 -6.71 2.27
N LYS A 160 -10.90 -6.08 1.77
CA LYS A 160 -10.84 -4.70 1.28
C LYS A 160 -11.11 -3.73 2.43
N HIS A 161 -10.19 -2.80 2.65
CA HIS A 161 -10.43 -1.67 3.54
C HIS A 161 -11.60 -0.82 3.02
N THR A 162 -12.36 -0.22 3.94
CA THR A 162 -13.38 0.78 3.61
C THR A 162 -12.74 2.03 3.02
N GLU A 163 -13.48 2.80 2.21
CA GLU A 163 -12.99 4.05 1.62
C GLU A 163 -12.51 5.04 2.70
N GLU A 164 -13.23 5.15 3.81
CA GLU A 164 -12.80 5.96 4.96
C GLU A 164 -11.45 5.51 5.54
N THR A 165 -11.23 4.20 5.64
CA THR A 165 -9.97 3.66 6.17
C THR A 165 -8.83 3.86 5.17
N LYS A 166 -9.10 3.68 3.87
CA LYS A 166 -8.14 3.97 2.81
C LYS A 166 -7.75 5.44 2.81
N MET A 167 -8.71 6.34 3.00
CA MET A 167 -8.46 7.78 3.11
C MET A 167 -7.60 8.08 4.34
N LYS A 168 -7.93 7.57 5.53
CA LYS A 168 -7.08 7.74 6.72
C LYS A 168 -5.67 7.18 6.56
N ILE A 169 -5.52 6.03 5.90
CA ILE A 169 -4.21 5.44 5.59
C ILE A 169 -3.48 6.29 4.55
N SER A 170 -4.20 6.84 3.56
CA SER A 170 -3.64 7.77 2.57
C SER A 170 -3.15 9.04 3.26
N ASP A 171 -3.94 9.65 4.12
CA ASP A 171 -3.60 10.87 4.86
C ASP A 171 -2.47 10.63 5.86
N SER A 172 -2.46 9.47 6.54
CA SER A 172 -1.38 9.09 7.46
C SER A 172 -0.10 8.70 6.73
N CYS A 173 -0.15 8.01 5.59
CA CYS A 173 1.03 7.73 4.77
C CYS A 173 1.54 8.99 4.06
N PHE A 174 0.65 9.92 3.69
CA PHE A 174 1.04 11.23 3.18
C PHE A 174 1.81 12.00 4.25
N SER A 175 1.34 11.99 5.50
CA SER A 175 2.02 12.65 6.62
C SER A 175 3.27 11.91 7.14
N LEU A 176 3.31 10.58 7.14
CA LEU A 176 4.39 9.78 7.77
C LEU A 176 5.40 9.17 6.78
N ARG A 177 4.97 8.80 5.56
CA ARG A 177 5.84 8.15 4.55
C ARG A 177 6.21 9.09 3.39
N SER A 178 5.85 10.37 3.47
CA SER A 178 6.27 11.35 2.49
C SER A 178 6.28 12.76 3.06
N PRO A 179 7.45 13.24 3.53
CA PRO A 179 7.83 14.61 3.29
C PRO A 179 8.06 14.88 1.77
N LYS A 180 7.29 14.26 0.86
CA LYS A 180 7.20 14.66 -0.55
C LYS A 180 6.37 15.92 -0.74
N GLY A 181 5.90 16.54 0.35
CA GLY A 181 5.46 17.94 0.40
C GLY A 181 6.30 18.80 1.34
N ILE A 182 6.88 18.21 2.40
CA ILE A 182 7.66 18.93 3.42
C ILE A 182 9.09 19.21 2.94
N TYR A 183 9.72 18.29 2.21
CA TYR A 183 11.07 18.44 1.62
C TYR A 183 10.99 18.50 0.09
N VAL A 184 10.18 19.43 -0.43
CA VAL A 184 10.12 19.72 -1.86
C VAL A 184 10.80 21.06 -2.12
N LYS A 185 11.63 21.11 -3.16
CA LYS A 185 12.44 22.27 -3.48
C LYS A 185 13.28 22.70 -2.26
N GLU A 186 13.31 23.99 -1.95
CA GLU A 186 14.13 24.65 -0.94
C GLU A 186 14.07 24.04 0.47
N LYS A 187 12.97 23.37 0.82
CA LYS A 187 12.87 22.75 2.14
C LYS A 187 13.72 21.48 2.26
N SER A 188 14.02 20.81 1.15
CA SER A 188 14.89 19.63 1.17
C SER A 188 16.34 20.02 1.47
N ALA A 189 16.95 19.37 2.47
CA ALA A 189 18.38 19.52 2.76
C ALA A 189 19.31 19.16 1.59
N LEU A 190 18.77 18.51 0.55
CA LEU A 190 19.48 18.12 -0.67
C LEU A 190 19.18 19.04 -1.86
N PHE A 191 18.28 20.01 -1.72
CA PHE A 191 17.98 20.94 -2.79
C PHE A 191 19.16 21.87 -3.07
N GLY A 192 19.49 22.04 -4.35
CA GLY A 192 20.66 22.81 -4.80
C GLY A 192 22.00 22.09 -4.63
N ARG A 193 22.06 20.94 -3.94
CA ARG A 193 23.28 20.13 -3.91
C ARG A 193 23.49 19.46 -5.27
N THR A 194 24.66 19.67 -5.86
CA THR A 194 25.10 18.96 -7.05
C THR A 194 26.28 18.06 -6.68
N ALA A 195 26.26 16.82 -7.14
CA ALA A 195 27.39 15.91 -6.95
C ALA A 195 28.64 16.46 -7.67
N SER A 196 29.82 16.27 -7.07
CA SER A 196 31.08 16.64 -7.69
C SER A 196 31.28 15.90 -9.02
N TYR A 197 32.11 16.45 -9.91
CA TYR A 197 32.40 15.83 -11.20
C TYR A 197 32.93 14.40 -11.02
N GLU A 198 33.87 14.21 -10.10
CA GLU A 198 34.43 12.90 -9.76
C GLU A 198 33.37 11.91 -9.28
N THR A 199 32.47 12.34 -8.39
CA THR A 199 31.39 11.49 -7.89
C THR A 199 30.43 11.09 -9.01
N LYS A 200 30.13 12.02 -9.94
CA LYS A 200 29.31 11.73 -11.13
C LYS A 200 30.00 10.74 -12.06
N ALA A 201 31.31 10.86 -12.24
CA ALA A 201 32.09 9.93 -13.03
C ALA A 201 32.08 8.52 -12.42
N LEU A 202 32.30 8.39 -11.11
CA LEU A 202 32.24 7.11 -10.39
C LEU A 202 30.84 6.47 -10.46
N MET A 203 29.79 7.26 -10.26
CA MET A 203 28.40 6.79 -10.42
C MET A 203 28.06 6.39 -11.86
N SER A 204 28.68 7.02 -12.86
CA SER A 204 28.53 6.63 -14.26
C SER A 204 29.19 5.28 -14.49
N ILE A 205 30.45 5.11 -14.05
CA ILE A 205 31.23 3.88 -14.19
C ILE A 205 30.52 2.69 -13.53
N SER A 206 29.96 2.87 -12.34
CA SER A 206 29.27 1.81 -11.61
C SER A 206 27.96 1.35 -12.26
N LYS A 207 27.45 2.07 -13.27
CA LYS A 207 26.24 1.72 -14.03
C LYS A 207 26.52 1.31 -15.47
N LEU A 208 27.79 1.21 -15.86
CA LEU A 208 28.16 0.79 -17.21
C LEU A 208 28.08 -0.73 -17.36
N LYS A 209 27.53 -1.16 -18.50
CA LYS A 209 27.51 -2.56 -18.96
C LYS A 209 26.97 -3.51 -17.87
N GLU A 210 27.68 -4.60 -17.62
CA GLU A 210 27.33 -5.72 -16.74
C GLU A 210 27.05 -5.30 -15.28
N ASN A 211 27.56 -4.14 -14.84
CA ASN A 211 27.24 -3.62 -13.50
C ASN A 211 25.79 -3.12 -13.40
N ASN A 212 25.15 -2.82 -14.53
CA ASN A 212 23.72 -2.53 -14.56
C ASN A 212 22.95 -3.86 -14.63
N PRO A 213 22.11 -4.19 -13.63
CA PRO A 213 21.35 -5.44 -13.62
C PRO A 213 20.40 -5.59 -14.82
N LEU A 214 20.05 -4.48 -15.48
CA LEU A 214 19.21 -4.47 -16.67
C LEU A 214 20.00 -4.49 -17.99
N PHE A 215 21.33 -4.61 -17.94
CA PHE A 215 22.14 -4.69 -19.15
C PHE A 215 21.85 -5.99 -19.92
N GLY A 216 21.60 -5.85 -21.22
CA GLY A 216 21.21 -6.97 -22.09
C GLY A 216 19.77 -7.48 -21.91
N GLN A 217 19.02 -6.95 -20.94
CA GLN A 217 17.61 -7.31 -20.78
C GLN A 217 16.71 -6.50 -21.70
N THR A 218 15.83 -7.18 -22.41
CA THR A 218 14.77 -6.58 -23.22
C THR A 218 13.41 -6.77 -22.53
N HIS A 219 12.54 -5.77 -22.67
CA HIS A 219 11.18 -5.91 -22.14
C HIS A 219 10.39 -6.91 -22.98
N LYS A 220 9.51 -7.67 -22.32
CA LYS A 220 8.51 -8.50 -23.01
C LYS A 220 7.62 -7.62 -23.89
N GLU A 221 7.20 -8.17 -25.03
CA GLU A 221 6.42 -7.45 -26.04
C GLU A 221 5.11 -6.86 -25.47
N SER A 222 4.41 -7.62 -24.63
CA SER A 222 3.20 -7.14 -23.93
C SER A 222 3.44 -5.93 -23.04
N SER A 223 4.60 -5.84 -22.38
CA SER A 223 4.98 -4.68 -21.57
C SER A 223 5.30 -3.48 -22.43
N ILE A 224 5.94 -3.69 -23.58
CA ILE A 224 6.23 -2.63 -24.55
C ILE A 224 4.92 -2.00 -25.05
N ASP A 225 3.93 -2.82 -25.38
CA ASP A 225 2.65 -2.32 -25.89
C ASP A 225 1.86 -1.56 -24.83
N LEU A 226 1.90 -1.99 -23.57
CA LEU A 226 1.33 -1.23 -22.46
C LEU A 226 2.01 0.14 -22.30
N MET A 227 3.33 0.21 -22.47
CA MET A 227 4.07 1.48 -22.44
C MET A 227 3.68 2.38 -23.61
N LYS A 228 3.53 1.82 -24.83
CA LYS A 228 3.06 2.56 -26.01
C LYS A 228 1.66 3.13 -25.78
N GLN A 229 0.72 2.31 -25.30
CA GLN A 229 -0.65 2.75 -25.02
C GLN A 229 -0.67 3.90 -24.01
N LYS A 230 0.14 3.84 -22.95
CA LYS A 230 0.26 4.95 -21.97
C LYS A 230 0.98 6.19 -22.51
N ALA A 231 1.75 6.06 -23.59
CA ALA A 231 2.43 7.17 -24.24
C ALA A 231 1.54 7.88 -25.26
N LEU A 232 0.52 7.19 -25.80
CA LEU A 232 -0.47 7.80 -26.69
C LEU A 232 -1.13 9.00 -25.99
N GLY A 233 -1.18 10.13 -26.70
CA GLY A 233 -1.79 11.36 -26.19
C GLY A 233 -0.87 12.24 -25.34
N ARG A 234 0.42 11.90 -25.16
CA ARG A 234 1.38 12.83 -24.55
C ARG A 234 1.65 14.00 -25.48
N ILE A 235 1.07 15.15 -25.17
CA ILE A 235 1.29 16.42 -25.88
C ILE A 235 2.04 17.36 -24.96
N HIS A 236 3.12 17.97 -25.44
CA HIS A 236 3.82 19.02 -24.69
C HIS A 236 2.96 20.27 -24.59
N THR A 237 2.97 20.92 -23.43
CA THR A 237 2.34 22.25 -23.26
C THR A 237 3.03 23.29 -24.14
N GLU A 238 2.32 24.35 -24.52
CA GLU A 238 2.88 25.42 -25.36
C GLU A 238 4.10 26.07 -24.72
N GLU A 239 4.09 26.31 -23.41
CA GLU A 239 5.26 26.79 -22.66
C GLU A 239 6.47 25.86 -22.79
N THR A 240 6.25 24.54 -22.69
CA THR A 240 7.33 23.56 -22.80
C THR A 240 7.87 23.52 -24.23
N LYS A 241 7.00 23.57 -25.23
CA LYS A 241 7.39 23.67 -26.65
C LYS A 241 8.23 24.93 -26.91
N LEU A 242 7.88 26.04 -26.27
CA LEU A 242 8.61 27.31 -26.35
C LEU A 242 10.01 27.18 -25.74
N LYS A 243 10.13 26.61 -24.53
CA LYS A 243 11.45 26.36 -23.90
C LYS A 243 12.35 25.46 -24.75
N MET A 244 11.79 24.39 -25.33
CA MET A 244 12.54 23.52 -26.25
C MET A 244 12.98 24.26 -27.51
N SER A 245 12.12 25.13 -28.05
CA SER A 245 12.42 25.95 -29.23
C SER A 245 13.47 27.02 -28.95
N LEU A 246 13.51 27.60 -27.75
CA LEU A 246 14.56 28.53 -27.34
C LEU A 246 15.93 27.83 -27.22
N ALA A 247 15.95 26.62 -26.66
CA ALA A 247 17.20 25.91 -26.40
C ALA A 247 17.80 25.25 -27.65
N ARG A 248 16.96 24.77 -28.58
CA ARG A 248 17.39 23.95 -29.73
C ARG A 248 16.87 24.45 -31.08
N GLY A 249 16.06 25.53 -31.10
CA GLY A 249 15.47 26.06 -32.32
C GLY A 249 16.44 26.92 -33.11
N ASN A 250 16.15 27.09 -34.40
CA ASN A 250 16.88 27.97 -35.30
C ASN A 250 16.16 29.32 -35.35
N PRO A 251 16.70 30.38 -34.71
CA PRO A 251 16.04 31.68 -34.69
C PRO A 251 16.02 32.30 -36.08
N ILE A 252 15.00 33.12 -36.33
CA ILE A 252 14.83 33.88 -37.57
C ILE A 252 14.61 35.34 -37.26
N TYR A 253 15.38 36.17 -37.96
CA TYR A 253 15.31 37.62 -37.92
C TYR A 253 14.62 38.11 -39.20
N ILE A 254 13.62 38.97 -39.04
CA ILE A 254 12.85 39.54 -40.14
C ILE A 254 13.22 41.02 -40.28
N TYR A 255 13.58 41.42 -41.49
CA TYR A 255 13.89 42.81 -41.82
C TYR A 255 12.92 43.36 -42.85
N GLU A 256 12.50 44.61 -42.69
CA GLU A 256 11.68 45.35 -43.66
C GLU A 256 12.54 46.34 -44.44
N LYS A 257 12.24 46.52 -45.72
CA LYS A 257 12.84 47.55 -46.56
C LYS A 257 12.26 48.92 -46.22
N CYS A 258 13.11 49.89 -45.85
CA CYS A 258 12.74 51.30 -45.70
C CYS A 258 13.22 52.11 -46.93
N SER A 259 12.38 53.03 -47.41
CA SER A 259 12.58 53.74 -48.69
C SER A 259 13.82 54.64 -48.77
N SER A 260 14.45 55.00 -47.64
CA SER A 260 15.57 55.95 -47.61
C SER A 260 16.90 55.38 -47.10
N GLU A 261 16.94 54.29 -46.30
CA GLU A 261 18.19 53.84 -45.64
C GLU A 261 18.25 52.31 -45.37
N GLY A 262 17.87 51.47 -46.33
CA GLY A 262 18.15 50.02 -46.26
C GLY A 262 17.12 49.18 -45.50
N PHE A 263 17.59 48.16 -44.77
CA PHE A 263 16.74 47.15 -44.12
C PHE A 263 16.69 47.34 -42.59
N LYS A 264 15.49 47.49 -42.02
CA LYS A 264 15.28 47.64 -40.57
C LYS A 264 14.77 46.34 -39.95
N LEU A 265 15.34 45.93 -38.81
CA LEU A 265 14.89 44.75 -38.07
C LEU A 265 13.49 44.98 -37.48
N ILE A 266 12.53 44.13 -37.85
CA ILE A 266 11.14 44.16 -37.35
C ILE A 266 11.01 43.35 -36.07
N GLY A 267 11.66 42.18 -36.03
CA GLY A 267 11.53 41.25 -34.93
C GLY A 267 12.44 40.03 -35.06
N SER A 268 12.64 39.37 -33.91
CA SER A 268 13.34 38.10 -33.80
C SER A 268 12.36 37.04 -33.29
N PHE A 269 12.39 35.87 -33.93
CA PHE A 269 11.49 34.76 -33.62
C PHE A 269 12.30 33.50 -33.35
N VAL A 270 11.85 32.71 -32.38
CA VAL A 270 12.52 31.45 -31.99
C VAL A 270 12.46 30.36 -33.07
N SER A 271 11.57 30.49 -34.05
CA SER A 271 11.45 29.54 -35.17
C SER A 271 10.75 30.13 -36.40
N ALA A 272 10.97 29.51 -37.55
CA ALA A 272 10.34 29.86 -38.82
C ALA A 272 8.82 29.79 -38.75
N ARG A 273 8.29 28.85 -37.96
CA ARG A 273 6.85 28.65 -37.84
C ARG A 273 6.17 29.80 -37.10
N ARG A 274 6.83 30.36 -36.08
CA ARG A 274 6.32 31.55 -35.36
C ARG A 274 6.49 32.82 -36.19
N ALA A 275 7.64 33.00 -36.84
CA ALA A 275 7.83 34.06 -37.83
C ALA A 275 6.76 34.00 -38.95
N GLY A 276 6.41 32.79 -39.39
CA GLY A 276 5.38 32.53 -40.38
C GLY A 276 3.99 32.94 -39.92
N LYS A 277 3.63 32.61 -38.68
CA LYS A 277 2.36 33.08 -38.08
C LYS A 277 2.28 34.60 -38.03
N PHE A 278 3.37 35.28 -37.69
CA PHE A 278 3.39 36.75 -37.61
C PHE A 278 3.18 37.43 -38.97
N LEU A 279 3.76 36.88 -40.04
CA LEU A 279 3.62 37.40 -41.40
C LEU A 279 2.49 36.73 -42.22
N GLU A 280 1.71 35.84 -41.59
CA GLU A 280 0.69 35.00 -42.24
C GLU A 280 1.21 34.22 -43.47
N ILE A 281 2.45 33.73 -43.39
CA ILE A 281 3.10 32.92 -44.43
C ILE A 281 3.56 31.58 -43.88
N SER A 282 3.70 30.59 -44.77
CA SER A 282 4.23 29.29 -44.35
C SER A 282 5.67 29.42 -43.83
N GLY A 283 5.98 28.73 -42.74
CA GLY A 283 7.36 28.69 -42.21
C GLY A 283 8.36 28.13 -43.24
N SER A 284 7.90 27.25 -44.13
CA SER A 284 8.69 26.71 -45.24
C SER A 284 9.13 27.79 -46.23
N THR A 285 8.23 28.73 -46.54
CA THR A 285 8.52 29.89 -47.39
C THR A 285 9.63 30.74 -46.76
N ILE A 286 9.53 31.02 -45.46
CA ILE A 286 10.57 31.79 -44.74
C ILE A 286 11.92 31.09 -44.80
N ILE A 287 11.96 29.77 -44.58
CA ILE A 287 13.21 29.00 -44.67
C ILE A 287 13.80 29.07 -46.08
N ARG A 288 12.96 28.97 -47.12
CA ARG A 288 13.39 29.07 -48.52
C ARG A 288 14.06 30.41 -48.80
N TYR A 289 13.39 31.52 -48.50
CA TYR A 289 13.92 32.87 -48.75
C TYR A 289 15.10 33.22 -47.84
N ARG A 290 15.14 32.69 -46.61
CA ARG A 290 16.31 32.80 -45.74
C ARG A 290 17.53 32.10 -46.33
N ASN A 291 17.35 30.92 -46.91
CA ASN A 291 18.44 30.14 -47.49
C ASN A 291 18.88 30.70 -48.84
N SER A 292 17.96 31.19 -49.68
CA SER A 292 18.30 31.84 -50.96
C SER A 292 18.87 33.25 -50.79
N GLY A 293 18.55 33.93 -49.68
CA GLY A 293 18.94 35.32 -49.43
C GLY A 293 18.13 36.34 -50.23
N GLU A 294 17.16 35.89 -51.02
CA GLU A 294 16.27 36.72 -51.82
C GLU A 294 15.27 37.48 -50.94
N ILE A 295 14.79 38.61 -51.48
CA ILE A 295 13.80 39.43 -50.80
C ILE A 295 12.41 38.87 -51.11
N TYR A 296 11.63 38.63 -50.05
CA TYR A 296 10.24 38.21 -50.20
C TYR A 296 9.34 39.42 -50.47
N LYS A 297 8.62 39.37 -51.60
CA LYS A 297 7.70 40.43 -52.07
C LYS A 297 8.34 41.84 -52.11
N ASP A 298 9.63 41.92 -52.43
CA ASP A 298 10.43 43.16 -52.45
C ASP A 298 10.39 43.99 -51.15
N ARG A 299 9.92 43.39 -50.05
CA ARG A 299 9.62 44.06 -48.78
C ARG A 299 10.36 43.44 -47.60
N TYR A 300 10.45 42.11 -47.54
CA TYR A 300 10.96 41.40 -46.36
C TYR A 300 12.22 40.61 -46.66
N LYS A 301 13.21 40.68 -45.78
CA LYS A 301 14.43 39.85 -45.81
C LYS A 301 14.53 39.02 -44.55
N PHE A 302 14.95 37.75 -44.68
CA PHE A 302 15.08 36.82 -43.56
C PHE A 302 16.55 36.47 -43.32
N SER A 303 16.96 36.40 -42.05
CA SER A 303 18.32 36.00 -41.65
C SER A 303 18.31 34.97 -40.53
N ALA A 304 19.34 34.13 -40.48
CA ALA A 304 19.64 33.23 -39.36
C ALA A 304 20.59 33.84 -38.32
N LYS A 305 21.32 34.90 -38.67
CA LYS A 305 22.28 35.57 -37.80
C LYS A 305 21.69 36.86 -37.24
N GLN A 306 21.90 37.07 -35.94
CA GLN A 306 21.61 38.33 -35.28
C GLN A 306 22.49 39.43 -35.89
N PRO A 307 21.97 40.65 -36.09
CA PRO A 307 22.78 41.72 -36.66
C PRO A 307 23.87 42.14 -35.66
N CYS A 308 25.10 42.26 -36.14
CA CYS A 308 26.22 42.80 -35.36
C CYS A 308 26.03 44.32 -35.25
N PHE A 309 25.28 44.79 -34.26
CA PHE A 309 25.27 46.21 -33.90
C PHE A 309 26.15 46.40 -32.66
N ALA A 310 27.26 47.12 -32.84
CA ALA A 310 28.03 47.69 -31.74
C ALA A 310 27.12 48.68 -31.00
N GLY A 311 26.59 48.25 -29.85
CA GLY A 311 25.85 49.10 -28.91
C GLY A 311 24.43 49.47 -29.35
N ALA A 312 23.43 48.68 -28.94
CA ALA A 312 22.13 49.19 -28.48
C ALA A 312 21.20 48.03 -28.07
N THR A 313 20.74 48.12 -26.83
CA THR A 313 19.45 47.70 -26.26
C THR A 313 18.74 46.45 -26.77
N GLN A 314 18.55 45.54 -25.83
CA GLN A 314 17.74 44.32 -25.86
C GLN A 314 16.30 44.63 -26.33
N LEU A 315 16.06 44.52 -27.63
CA LEU A 315 14.72 44.66 -28.22
C LEU A 315 13.92 43.37 -28.02
N ILE A 316 12.82 43.56 -27.29
CA ILE A 316 11.69 42.69 -26.96
C ILE A 316 11.53 41.49 -27.91
N ILE A 317 11.63 40.29 -27.34
CA ILE A 317 11.10 39.05 -27.92
C ILE A 317 9.57 39.22 -27.95
N LYS A 318 9.01 39.49 -29.13
CA LYS A 318 7.55 39.47 -29.31
C LYS A 318 7.10 38.02 -29.44
N ASP A 319 6.22 37.60 -28.54
CA ASP A 319 5.63 36.26 -28.48
C ASP A 319 4.69 35.94 -29.65
#